data_AF-A0AAG5DXE2-F1
#
_entry.id   AF-A0AAG5DXE2-F1
#
_cell.length_a   1.000
_cell.length_b   1.000
_cell.length_c   1.000
_cell.angle_alpha   90.00
_cell.angle_beta   90.00
_cell.angle_gamma   90.00
#
_symmetry.space_group_name_H-M   'P 1'
#
loop_
_entity.id
_entity.type
_entity.pdbx_description
1 polymer ?
#
loop_
_entity_poly.entity_id
_entity_poly.type
_entity_poly.pdbx_seq_one_letter_code
_entity_poly.pdbx_strand_id
1 'polypeptide(L)'
;MIAEDHGLRWPRCVYSLSTRCAMKEKSKNAARSRREKENVEFLELAKLLPLPTAITSQLDKASIIRLTTSYLKMRGTNLLPADAVRTR
;
A
#
# COMPACT_ATOMS: atom_id res chain seq x y z
N MET A 1 -25.81 51.48 21.64
CA MET A 1 -24.41 51.03 21.53
C MET A 1 -23.97 50.48 22.87
N ILE A 2 -24.19 49.20 23.16
CA ILE A 2 -23.27 48.36 23.96
C ILE A 2 -23.49 46.94 23.43
N ALA A 3 -22.45 46.37 22.82
CA ALA A 3 -22.41 44.98 22.39
C ALA A 3 -21.65 44.20 23.47
N GLU A 4 -22.29 43.22 24.10
CA GLU A 4 -21.64 42.30 25.03
C GLU A 4 -21.38 40.97 24.32
N ASP A 5 -20.21 40.86 23.70
CA ASP A 5 -19.63 39.63 23.19
C ASP A 5 -19.22 38.72 24.36
N HIS A 6 -20.17 37.94 24.87
CA HIS A 6 -19.87 36.87 25.81
C HIS A 6 -19.18 35.70 25.09
N GLY A 7 -17.89 35.56 25.43
CA GLY A 7 -16.93 34.59 24.92
C GLY A 7 -17.47 33.18 24.65
N LEU A 8 -17.10 32.71 23.45
CA LEU A 8 -17.29 31.36 22.94
C LEU A 8 -16.67 30.30 23.86
N ARG A 9 -17.43 29.82 24.85
CA ARG A 9 -17.13 28.58 25.57
C ARG A 9 -17.51 27.39 24.67
N TRP A 10 -16.65 27.06 23.72
CA TRP A 10 -16.82 25.86 22.89
C TRP A 10 -16.88 24.61 23.79
N PRO A 11 -17.91 23.76 23.69
CA PRO A 11 -17.98 22.54 24.47
C PRO A 11 -16.83 21.60 24.09
N ARG A 12 -15.98 21.28 25.07
CA ARG A 12 -14.83 20.35 25.03
C ARG A 12 -15.14 19.01 24.33
N CYS A 13 -16.42 18.65 24.20
CA CYS A 13 -16.90 17.45 23.52
C CYS A 13 -16.72 17.49 21.99
N VAL A 14 -16.88 18.66 21.33
CA VAL A 14 -16.84 18.78 19.85
C VAL A 14 -15.42 18.65 19.31
N TYR A 15 -14.41 19.16 20.04
CA TYR A 15 -13.00 19.02 19.66
C TYR A 15 -12.53 17.55 19.71
N SER A 16 -13.11 16.75 20.61
CA SER A 16 -12.74 15.34 20.84
C SER A 16 -13.22 14.37 19.75
N LEU A 17 -14.34 14.66 19.08
CA LEU A 17 -14.82 13.86 17.95
C LEU A 17 -14.05 14.20 16.68
N SER A 18 -13.75 15.49 16.48
CA SER A 18 -12.95 15.96 15.35
C SER A 18 -11.52 15.38 15.37
N THR A 19 -10.87 15.31 16.54
CA THR A 19 -9.56 14.63 16.68
C THR A 19 -9.64 13.11 16.51
N ARG A 20 -10.70 12.45 16.96
CA ARG A 20 -10.92 11.00 16.75
C ARG A 20 -11.19 10.65 15.28
N CYS A 21 -12.00 11.43 14.58
CA CYS A 21 -12.21 11.30 13.14
C CYS A 21 -10.93 11.61 12.37
N ALA A 22 -10.18 12.66 12.74
CA ALA A 22 -8.91 13.00 12.11
C ALA A 22 -7.84 11.91 12.29
N MET A 23 -7.76 11.23 13.45
CA MET A 23 -6.82 10.11 13.62
C MET A 23 -7.23 8.87 12.81
N LYS A 24 -8.54 8.59 12.70
CA LYS A 24 -9.06 7.50 11.86
C LYS A 24 -8.82 7.77 10.37
N GLU A 25 -8.96 9.02 9.94
CA GLU A 25 -8.63 9.48 8.58
C GLU A 25 -7.12 9.43 8.30
N LYS A 26 -6.26 9.84 9.25
CA LYS A 26 -4.80 9.70 9.13
C LYS A 26 -4.37 8.24 8.98
N SER A 27 -4.93 7.33 9.78
CA SER A 27 -4.67 5.89 9.66
C SER A 27 -5.17 5.31 8.33
N LYS A 28 -6.35 5.73 7.86
CA LYS A 28 -6.90 5.35 6.55
C LYS A 28 -6.00 5.82 5.40
N ASN A 29 -5.52 7.06 5.45
CA ASN A 29 -4.60 7.61 4.46
C ASN A 29 -3.23 6.91 4.49
N ALA A 30 -2.72 6.56 5.68
CA ALA A 30 -1.49 5.77 5.82
C ALA A 30 -1.63 4.37 5.21
N ALA A 31 -2.76 3.69 5.44
CA ALA A 31 -3.04 2.39 4.84
C ALA A 31 -3.20 2.48 3.32
N ARG A 32 -3.82 3.54 2.80
CA ARG A 32 -3.93 3.79 1.35
C ARG A 32 -2.55 4.04 0.72
N SER A 33 -1.77 4.94 1.30
CA SER A 33 -0.41 5.24 0.84
C SER A 33 0.47 3.98 0.81
N ARG A 34 0.34 3.09 1.80
CA ARG A 34 1.06 1.80 1.80
C ARG A 34 0.64 0.90 0.63
N ARG A 35 -0.67 0.78 0.36
CA ARG A 35 -1.20 -0.02 -0.77
C ARG A 35 -0.80 0.57 -2.13
N GLU A 36 -0.78 1.88 -2.24
CA GLU A 36 -0.42 2.59 -3.47
C GLU A 36 1.07 2.47 -3.77
N LYS A 37 1.93 2.65 -2.75
CA LYS A 37 3.37 2.41 -2.89
C LYS A 37 3.64 0.97 -3.34
N GLU A 38 3.03 -0.01 -2.67
CA GLU A 38 3.14 -1.42 -3.05
C GLU A 38 2.69 -1.67 -4.50
N ASN A 39 1.57 -1.07 -4.94
CA ASN A 39 1.11 -1.17 -6.34
C ASN A 39 2.14 -0.62 -7.33
N VAL A 40 2.79 0.50 -7.02
CA VAL A 40 3.83 1.07 -7.88
C VAL A 40 5.02 0.12 -7.98
N GLU A 41 5.49 -0.41 -6.86
CA GLU A 41 6.59 -1.40 -6.85
C GLU A 41 6.21 -2.66 -7.66
N PHE A 42 4.96 -3.13 -7.57
CA PHE A 42 4.48 -4.26 -8.38
C PHE A 42 4.48 -3.98 -9.88
N LEU A 43 4.09 -2.76 -10.28
CA LEU A 43 4.09 -2.36 -11.68
C LEU A 43 5.52 -2.21 -12.22
N GLU A 44 6.41 -1.61 -11.43
CA GLU A 44 7.84 -1.54 -11.79
C GLU A 44 8.45 -2.93 -11.92
N LEU A 45 8.15 -3.84 -10.99
CA LEU A 45 8.59 -5.23 -11.09
C LEU A 45 8.09 -5.89 -12.39
N ALA A 46 6.82 -5.68 -12.75
CA ALA A 46 6.25 -6.22 -13.97
C ALA A 46 6.93 -5.66 -15.25
N LYS A 47 7.39 -4.41 -15.24
CA LYS A 47 8.14 -3.81 -16.36
C LYS A 47 9.54 -4.39 -16.54
N LEU A 48 10.14 -4.94 -15.48
CA LEU A 48 11.47 -5.56 -15.54
C LEU A 48 11.46 -6.98 -16.14
N LEU A 49 10.28 -7.60 -16.24
CA LEU A 49 10.14 -8.90 -16.91
C LEU A 49 10.33 -8.72 -18.42
N PRO A 50 10.89 -9.72 -19.14
CA PRO A 50 11.05 -9.68 -20.59
C PRO A 50 9.71 -9.98 -21.29
N LEU A 51 8.67 -9.24 -20.94
CA LEU A 51 7.32 -9.36 -21.46
C LEU A 51 6.85 -8.00 -22.00
N PRO A 52 6.07 -7.98 -23.10
CA PRO A 52 5.49 -6.75 -23.61
C PRO A 52 4.64 -6.02 -22.57
N THR A 53 4.76 -4.69 -22.49
CA THR A 53 4.03 -3.85 -21.51
C THR A 53 2.51 -3.99 -21.59
N ALA A 54 2.00 -4.32 -22.78
CA ALA A 54 0.57 -4.59 -23.01
C ALA A 54 0.05 -5.80 -22.21
N ILE A 55 0.91 -6.79 -21.95
CA ILE A 55 0.59 -7.99 -21.19
C ILE A 55 0.85 -7.74 -19.70
N THR A 56 1.96 -7.08 -19.35
CA THR A 56 2.33 -6.84 -17.95
C THR A 56 1.36 -5.93 -17.21
N SER A 57 0.66 -5.05 -17.94
CA SER A 57 -0.39 -4.18 -17.39
C SER A 57 -1.68 -4.91 -17.03
N GLN A 58 -1.90 -6.10 -17.59
CA GLN A 58 -3.09 -6.93 -17.34
C GLN A 58 -2.84 -8.04 -16.30
N LEU A 59 -1.58 -8.23 -15.88
CA LEU A 59 -1.23 -9.26 -14.92
C LEU A 59 -1.73 -8.93 -13.52
N ASP A 60 -2.35 -9.91 -12.88
CA ASP A 60 -2.67 -9.84 -11.47
C ASP A 60 -1.39 -9.91 -10.61
N LYS A 61 -1.45 -9.35 -9.40
CA LYS A 61 -0.30 -9.29 -8.47
C LYS A 61 0.34 -10.66 -8.20
N ALA A 62 -0.47 -11.71 -8.08
CA ALA A 62 0.04 -13.05 -7.79
C ALA A 62 0.79 -13.62 -9.00
N SER A 63 0.27 -13.40 -10.21
CA SER A 63 0.94 -13.77 -11.45
C SER A 63 2.26 -13.01 -11.64
N ILE A 64 2.32 -11.70 -11.32
CA ILE A 64 3.58 -10.94 -11.35
C ILE A 64 4.63 -11.62 -10.45
N ILE A 65 4.29 -11.96 -9.20
CA ILE A 65 5.21 -12.65 -8.28
C ILE A 65 5.64 -14.03 -8.81
N ARG A 66 4.69 -14.85 -9.27
CA ARG A 66 4.97 -16.20 -9.78
C ARG A 66 5.91 -16.14 -10.98
N LEU A 67 5.63 -15.27 -11.94
CA LEU A 67 6.44 -15.09 -13.14
C LEU A 67 7.82 -14.54 -12.82
N THR A 68 7.92 -13.53 -11.95
CA THR A 68 9.20 -12.98 -11.47
C THR A 68 10.04 -14.07 -10.81
N THR A 69 9.44 -14.85 -9.92
CA THR A 69 10.13 -15.93 -9.20
C THR A 69 10.63 -16.99 -10.17
N SER A 70 9.79 -17.44 -11.10
CA SER A 70 10.18 -18.40 -12.13
C SER A 70 11.29 -17.85 -13.03
N TYR A 71 11.21 -16.57 -13.40
CA TYR A 71 12.22 -15.90 -14.21
C TYR A 71 13.58 -15.81 -13.51
N LEU A 72 13.60 -15.45 -12.23
CA LEU A 72 14.84 -15.45 -11.43
C LEU A 72 15.41 -16.87 -11.26
N LYS A 73 14.55 -17.88 -11.08
CA LYS A 73 14.97 -19.30 -11.04
C LYS A 73 15.57 -19.79 -12.35
N MET A 74 15.04 -19.33 -13.50
CA MET A 74 15.57 -19.68 -14.82
C MET A 74 16.89 -18.96 -15.13
N ARG A 75 17.03 -17.70 -14.69
CA ARG A 75 18.25 -16.90 -14.92
C ARG A 75 19.40 -17.20 -13.96
N GLY A 76 19.07 -17.46 -12.69
CA GLY A 76 20.02 -17.91 -11.68
C GLY A 76 20.01 -19.44 -11.61
N THR A 77 20.71 -20.07 -12.55
CA THR A 77 20.96 -21.52 -12.58
C THR A 77 21.02 -22.16 -11.17
N ASN A 78 19.99 -22.94 -10.83
CA ASN A 78 19.96 -24.03 -9.85
C ASN A 78 20.35 -23.82 -8.36
N LEU A 79 20.61 -22.61 -7.85
CA LEU A 79 21.09 -22.47 -6.46
C LEU A 79 20.08 -21.90 -5.46
N LEU A 80 18.83 -22.39 -5.47
CA LEU A 80 17.98 -22.36 -4.28
C LEU A 80 17.12 -23.63 -4.27
N PRO A 81 17.33 -24.58 -3.33
CA PRO A 81 16.45 -25.73 -3.20
C PRO A 81 15.05 -25.22 -2.89
N ALA A 82 14.08 -25.61 -3.72
CA ALA A 82 12.70 -25.16 -3.68
C ALA A 82 11.90 -25.64 -2.45
N ASP A 83 12.59 -26.16 -1.42
CA ASP A 83 12.00 -26.86 -0.27
C ASP A 83 12.23 -26.18 1.09
N ALA A 84 12.87 -24.99 1.15
CA ALA A 84 13.10 -24.31 2.44
C ALA A 84 11.90 -23.52 2.99
N VAL A 85 10.75 -23.49 2.29
CA VAL A 85 9.49 -22.89 2.78
C VAL A 85 8.39 -23.96 2.90
N ARG A 86 8.76 -25.14 3.38
CA ARG A 86 7.81 -26.12 3.93
C ARG A 86 8.41 -26.75 5.19
N THR A 87 8.55 -25.96 6.24
CA THR A 87 8.69 -26.48 7.63
C THR A 87 8.45 -25.38 8.66
N ARG A 88 7.19 -24.96 8.78
CA ARG A 88 6.40 -24.96 10.04
C ARG A 88 5.05 -24.32 9.78
#